data_AF-A0A392R1P3-F1
#
_entry.id   AF-A0A392R1P3-F1
#
_cell.length_a   1.000
_cell.length_b   1.000
_cell.length_c   1.000
_cell.angle_alpha   90.00
_cell.angle_beta   90.00
_cell.angle_gamma   90.00
#
_symmetry.space_group_name_H-M   'P 1'
#
loop_
_entity.id
_entity.type
_entity.pdbx_description
1 polymer ?
#
loop_
_entity_poly.entity_id
_entity_poly.type
_entity_poly.pdbx_seq_one_letter_code
_entity_poly.pdbx_strand_id
1 'polypeptide(L)'
;MAEKQSDHKLKVLKTDGGGEYVSSEFTEFCDAEGIIHEVIPPYTPQQNGSAERRNRTIMNIVRCMLKSKHLPKELWGEAVNT
;
A
#
# COMPACT_ATOMS: atom_id res chain seq x y z
N MET A 1 -8.95 5.78 2.02
CA MET A 1 -9.24 5.44 0.61
C MET A 1 -9.64 3.98 0.44
N ALA A 2 -8.92 3.03 1.05
CA ALA A 2 -9.27 1.60 1.00
C ALA A 2 -10.70 1.30 1.47
N GLU A 3 -11.13 1.86 2.60
CA GLU A 3 -12.50 1.66 3.10
C GLU A 3 -13.55 2.28 2.17
N LYS A 4 -13.29 3.49 1.65
CA LYS A 4 -14.22 4.20 0.77
C LYS A 4 -14.37 3.55 -0.62
N GLN A 5 -13.36 2.82 -1.08
CA GLN A 5 -13.39 2.11 -2.37
C GLN A 5 -13.96 0.69 -2.24
N SER A 6 -13.88 0.09 -1.06
CA SER A 6 -14.41 -1.24 -0.79
C SER A 6 -15.76 -1.24 -0.10
N ASP A 7 -16.19 -0.12 0.47
CA ASP A 7 -17.37 0.03 1.34
C ASP A 7 -17.32 -0.84 2.61
N HIS A 8 -16.10 -1.23 3.02
CA HIS A 8 -15.85 -2.06 4.19
C HIS A 8 -14.90 -1.33 5.15
N LYS A 9 -15.23 -1.37 6.45
CA LYS A 9 -14.34 -0.84 7.49
C LYS A 9 -13.11 -1.73 7.66
N LEU A 10 -11.93 -1.14 7.62
CA LEU A 10 -10.65 -1.77 7.86
C LEU A 10 -10.56 -2.09 9.37
N LYS A 11 -10.39 -3.38 9.68
CA LYS A 11 -10.29 -3.84 11.08
C LYS A 11 -8.86 -4.10 11.51
N VAL A 12 -8.04 -4.58 10.59
CA VAL A 12 -6.65 -4.97 10.85
C VAL A 12 -5.79 -4.48 9.70
N LEU A 13 -4.69 -3.82 10.04
CA LEU A 13 -3.65 -3.40 9.12
C LEU A 13 -2.35 -4.10 9.48
N LYS A 14 -1.78 -4.85 8.52
CA LYS A 14 -0.48 -5.50 8.69
C LYS A 14 0.56 -4.75 7.88
N THR A 15 1.60 -4.25 8.52
CA THR A 15 2.70 -3.52 7.86
C THR A 15 4.02 -4.23 8.11
N ASP A 16 5.03 -3.93 7.29
CA ASP A 16 6.40 -4.23 7.71
C ASP A 16 6.82 -3.27 8.85
N GLY A 17 7.91 -3.62 9.55
CA GLY A 17 8.48 -2.79 10.60
C GLY A 17 9.19 -1.53 10.09
N GLY A 18 8.76 -0.98 8.95
CA GLY A 18 9.23 0.31 8.44
C GLY A 18 8.97 1.42 9.45
N GLY A 19 9.92 2.33 9.61
CA GLY A 19 9.86 3.39 10.63
C GLY A 19 8.63 4.28 10.48
N GLU A 20 8.13 4.47 9.25
CA GLU A 20 6.90 5.20 8.97
C GLU A 20 5.64 4.58 9.59
N TYR A 21 5.64 3.26 9.82
CA TYR A 21 4.51 2.55 10.41
C TYR A 21 4.65 2.38 11.93
N VAL A 22 5.81 2.65 12.50
CA VAL A 22 6.07 2.49 13.94
C VAL A 22 6.05 3.84 14.68
N SER A 23 5.69 4.94 13.99
CA SER A 23 5.58 6.25 14.63
C SER A 23 4.39 6.32 15.60
N SER A 24 4.52 7.16 16.63
CA SER A 24 3.43 7.42 17.58
C SER A 24 2.22 8.02 16.89
N GLU A 25 2.42 8.92 15.92
CA GLU A 25 1.34 9.54 15.14
C GLU A 25 0.54 8.50 14.35
N PHE A 26 1.22 7.50 13.78
CA PHE A 26 0.57 6.43 13.04
C PHE A 26 -0.22 5.49 13.97
N THR A 27 0.32 5.22 15.15
CA THR A 27 -0.36 4.42 16.18
C THR A 27 -1.63 5.13 16.65
N GLU A 28 -1.54 6.43 16.98
CA GLU A 28 -2.68 7.26 17.39
C GLU A 28 -3.76 7.32 16.31
N PHE A 29 -3.37 7.40 15.03
CA PHE A 29 -4.29 7.35 13.90
C PHE A 29 -5.03 6.00 13.85
N CYS A 30 -4.32 4.88 13.99
CA CYS A 30 -4.93 3.56 13.97
C CYS A 30 -5.91 3.38 15.14
N ASP A 31 -5.54 3.83 16.34
CA ASP A 31 -6.39 3.78 17.53
C ASP A 31 -7.66 4.63 17.37
N ALA A 32 -7.54 5.84 16.82
CA ALA A 32 -8.68 6.73 16.56
C ALA A 32 -9.70 6.13 15.57
N GLU A 33 -9.20 5.43 14.55
CA GLU A 33 -10.05 4.77 13.55
C GLU A 33 -10.55 3.38 14.02
N GLY A 34 -10.00 2.85 15.12
CA GLY A 34 -10.29 1.53 15.65
C GLY A 34 -9.69 0.40 14.81
N ILE A 35 -8.55 0.66 14.17
CA ILE A 35 -7.79 -0.27 13.34
C ILE A 35 -6.73 -0.95 14.22
N ILE A 36 -6.72 -2.27 14.23
CA ILE A 36 -5.65 -3.04 14.88
C ILE A 36 -4.42 -3.01 13.97
N HIS A 37 -3.35 -2.37 14.41
CA HIS A 37 -2.09 -2.35 13.68
C HIS A 37 -1.17 -3.49 14.13
N GLU A 38 -0.83 -4.37 13.20
CA GLU A 38 0.08 -5.49 13.40
C GLU A 38 1.37 -5.27 12.60
N VAL A 39 2.48 -5.15 13.32
CA VAL A 39 3.81 -5.06 12.70
C VAL A 39 4.35 -6.47 12.47
N ILE A 40 4.59 -6.79 11.21
CA ILE A 40 5.13 -8.09 10.79
C ILE A 40 6.60 -8.17 11.22
N PRO A 41 7.01 -9.23 11.96
CA PRO A 41 8.40 -9.38 12.37
C PRO A 41 9.31 -9.58 11.15
N PRO A 42 10.55 -9.08 11.21
CA PRO A 42 11.54 -9.36 10.17
C PRO A 42 11.66 -10.89 9.97
N TYR A 43 11.96 -11.31 8.73
CA TYR A 43 12.06 -12.72 8.32
C TYR A 43 10.74 -13.49 8.11
N THR A 44 9.59 -12.81 8.04
CA THR A 44 8.32 -13.41 7.56
C THR A 44 7.81 -12.82 6.22
N PRO A 45 8.63 -12.80 5.16
CA PRO A 45 8.30 -12.16 3.88
C PRO A 45 7.08 -12.75 3.19
N GLN A 46 6.64 -13.96 3.54
CA GLN A 46 5.44 -14.58 2.98
C GLN A 46 4.16 -13.79 3.33
N GLN A 47 4.12 -13.16 4.50
CA GLN A 47 2.97 -12.37 4.93
C GLN A 47 2.86 -11.05 4.18
N ASN A 48 3.99 -10.38 3.90
CA ASN A 48 4.02 -9.16 3.08
C ASN A 48 4.02 -9.45 1.57
N GLY A 49 4.36 -10.67 1.17
CA GLY A 49 4.57 -11.03 -0.23
C GLY A 49 3.34 -10.80 -1.12
N SER A 50 2.12 -10.85 -0.56
CA SER A 50 0.91 -10.50 -1.31
C SER A 50 0.82 -9.01 -1.65
N ALA A 51 1.14 -8.14 -0.69
CA ALA A 51 1.20 -6.70 -0.93
C ALA A 51 2.33 -6.36 -1.92
N GLU A 52 3.52 -6.92 -1.72
CA GLU A 52 4.67 -6.72 -2.62
C GLU A 52 4.40 -7.19 -4.06
N ARG A 53 3.78 -8.36 -4.24
CA ARG A 53 3.38 -8.84 -5.58
C ARG A 53 2.37 -7.92 -6.24
N ARG A 54 1.41 -7.38 -5.48
CA ARG A 54 0.40 -6.48 -6.01
C ARG A 54 1.02 -5.13 -6.41
N ASN A 55 1.87 -4.56 -5.56
CA ASN A 55 2.61 -3.33 -5.84
C ASN A 55 3.48 -3.48 -7.10
N ARG A 56 4.20 -4.61 -7.23
CA ARG A 56 4.99 -4.91 -8.43
C ARG A 56 4.11 -5.03 -9.69
N THR A 57 2.94 -5.65 -9.59
CA THR A 57 2.01 -5.78 -10.72
C THR A 57 1.50 -4.42 -11.17
N ILE A 58 1.08 -3.57 -10.24
CA ILE A 58 0.63 -2.18 -10.52
C ILE A 58 1.74 -1.41 -11.23
N MET A 59 2.96 -1.44 -10.69
CA MET A 59 4.09 -0.72 -11.31
C MET A 59 4.47 -1.27 -12.68
N ASN A 60 4.29 -2.57 -12.94
CA ASN A 60 4.49 -3.14 -14.26
C ASN A 60 3.43 -2.64 -15.26
N ILE A 61 2.15 -2.60 -14.85
CA ILE A 61 1.07 -2.05 -15.67
C ILE A 61 1.35 -0.58 -16.01
N VAL A 62 1.72 0.23 -15.01
CA VAL A 62 2.08 1.64 -15.18
C VAL A 62 3.21 1.81 -16.20
N ARG A 63 4.29 1.05 -16.06
CA ARG A 63 5.42 1.09 -17.01
C ARG A 63 5.00 0.70 -18.43
N CYS A 64 4.17 -0.34 -18.57
CA CYS A 64 3.62 -0.76 -19.86
C CYS A 64 2.75 0.34 -20.49
N MET A 65 1.84 0.94 -19.72
CA MET A 65 0.97 2.02 -20.18
C MET A 65 1.77 3.24 -20.64
N LEU A 66 2.68 3.74 -19.80
CA LEU A 66 3.51 4.90 -20.13
C LEU A 66 4.38 4.64 -21.36
N LYS A 67 4.99 3.46 -21.46
CA LYS A 67 5.79 3.08 -22.64
C LYS A 67 4.93 2.97 -23.90
N SER A 68 3.73 2.40 -23.81
CA SER A 68 2.84 2.25 -24.97
C SER A 68 2.39 3.61 -25.54
N LYS A 69 2.16 4.60 -24.66
CA LYS A 69 1.70 5.94 -25.03
C LYS A 69 2.82 6.97 -25.18
N HIS A 70 4.09 6.54 -25.07
CA HIS A 70 5.27 7.42 -25.14
C HIS A 70 5.21 8.58 -24.14
N LEU A 71 4.67 8.30 -22.94
CA LEU A 71 4.44 9.30 -21.92
C LEU A 71 5.63 9.43 -20.96
N PRO A 72 5.84 10.63 -20.39
CA PRO A 72 6.84 10.86 -19.34
C PRO A 72 6.59 9.96 -18.11
N LYS A 73 7.68 9.57 -17.42
CA LYS A 73 7.59 8.74 -16.20
C LYS A 73 6.96 9.49 -15.03
N GLU A 74 6.99 10.81 -15.09
CA GLU A 74 6.41 11.74 -14.13
C GLU A 74 4.89 11.54 -14.02
N LEU A 75 4.23 11.04 -15.07
CA LEU A 75 2.79 10.75 -15.10
C LEU A 75 2.43 9.39 -14.49
N TRP A 76 3.33 8.75 -13.73
CA TRP A 76 3.04 7.46 -13.09
C TRP A 76 1.84 7.52 -12.15
N GLY A 77 1.63 8.65 -11.45
CA GLY A 77 0.49 8.83 -10.54
C GLY A 77 -0.85 8.82 -11.27
N GLU A 78 -0.92 9.46 -12.45
CA GLU A 78 -2.11 9.44 -13.32
C GLU A 78 -2.36 8.04 -13.89
N ALA A 79 -1.29 7.33 -14.27
CA ALA A 79 -1.38 5.96 -14.77
C ALA A 79 -1.80 4.95 -13.69
N VAL A 80 -1.50 5.19 -12.41
CA VAL A 80 -1.99 4.36 -11.29
C VAL A 80 -3.48 4.61 -11.02
N ASN A 81 -3.97 5.81 -11.29
CA ASN A 81 -5.35 6.22 -11.06
C ASN A 81 -6.29 5.90 -12.24
N THR A 82 -5.80 5.17 -13.25
CA THR A 82 -6.57 4.73 -14.42
C THR A 82 -7.18 3.36 -14.16
#